data_AF-A0A090FU82-F1
#
_entry.id   AF-A0A090FU82-F1
#
_cell.length_a   1.000
_cell.length_b   1.000
_cell.length_c   1.000
_cell.angle_alpha   90.00
_cell.angle_beta   90.00
_cell.angle_gamma   90.00
#
_symmetry.space_group_name_H-M   'P 1'
#
loop_
_entity.id
_entity.type
_entity.pdbx_description
1 polymer ?
#
loop_
_entity_poly.entity_id
_entity_poly.type
_entity_poly.pdbx_seq_one_letter_code
_entity_poly.pdbx_strand_id
1 'polypeptide(L)' 'MTDISRQHAYLDEIGRMCRTDRVDGVIMGCTEITMLIGQGDFDIPVFDTTRIHAEAAVDFALA' A
#
# COMPACT_ATOMS: atom_id res chain seq x y z
N MET A 1 18.92 -5.40 11.96
CA MET A 1 17.72 -5.53 11.10
C MET A 1 17.77 -4.40 10.09
N THR A 2 18.27 -4.65 8.88
CA THR A 2 18.43 -3.62 7.83
C THR A 2 17.08 -3.37 7.13
N ASP A 3 16.90 -2.17 6.57
CA ASP A 3 15.66 -1.73 5.91
C ASP A 3 15.20 -2.69 4.80
N ILE A 4 16.16 -3.18 4.02
CA ILE A 4 16.00 -4.17 2.93
C ILE A 4 15.26 -5.43 3.41
N SER A 5 15.46 -5.87 4.65
CA SER A 5 14.81 -7.07 5.18
C SER A 5 13.29 -6.87 5.38
N ARG A 6 12.84 -5.65 5.67
CA ARG A 6 11.42 -5.36 5.92
C ARG A 6 10.67 -5.21 4.60
N GLN A 7 11.27 -4.50 3.65
CA GLN A 7 10.69 -4.36 2.31
C GLN A 7 10.44 -5.73 1.67
N HIS A 8 11.43 -6.64 1.69
CA HIS A 8 11.24 -8.00 1.16
C HIS A 8 10.11 -8.76 1.86
N ALA A 9 9.98 -8.64 3.19
CA ALA A 9 8.89 -9.30 3.90
C ALA A 9 7.50 -8.83 3.44
N TYR A 10 7.33 -7.54 3.14
CA TYR A 10 6.09 -7.03 2.57
C TYR A 10 5.84 -7.54 1.14
N LEU A 11 6.87 -7.50 0.28
CA LEU A 11 6.78 -7.99 -1.10
C LEU A 11 6.40 -9.48 -1.15
N ASP A 12 7.02 -10.29 -0.31
CA ASP A 12 6.79 -11.73 -0.26
C ASP A 12 5.38 -12.07 0.21
N GLU A 13 4.89 -11.43 1.28
CA GLU A 13 3.56 -11.72 1.83
C GLU A 13 2.45 -11.24 0.89
N ILE A 14 2.56 -10.03 0.34
CA ILE A 14 1.57 -9.52 -0.63
C ILE A 14 1.63 -10.37 -1.90
N GLY A 15 2.82 -10.71 -2.40
CA GLY A 15 2.97 -11.60 -3.54
C GLY A 15 2.36 -12.98 -3.30
N ARG A 16 2.48 -13.52 -2.08
CA ARG A 16 1.80 -14.76 -1.67
C ARG A 16 0.29 -14.59 -1.74
N MET A 17 -0.28 -13.53 -1.14
CA MET A 17 -1.71 -13.23 -1.17
C MET A 17 -2.24 -13.09 -2.61
N CYS A 18 -1.51 -12.41 -3.50
CA CYS A 18 -1.89 -12.30 -4.92
C CYS A 18 -2.00 -13.68 -5.59
N ARG A 19 -1.07 -14.60 -5.29
CA ARG A 19 -1.04 -15.94 -5.90
C ARG A 19 -2.04 -16.91 -5.28
N THR A 20 -2.22 -16.88 -3.97
CA THR A 20 -3.03 -17.87 -3.24
C THR A 20 -4.47 -17.41 -3.05
N ASP A 21 -4.65 -16.15 -2.67
CA ASP A 21 -5.92 -15.60 -2.21
C ASP A 21 -6.60 -14.77 -3.31
N ARG A 22 -5.86 -14.50 -4.41
CA ARG A 22 -6.30 -13.74 -5.58
C ARG A 22 -6.84 -12.36 -5.19
N VAL A 23 -6.12 -11.68 -4.31
CA VAL A 23 -6.45 -10.30 -3.95
C VAL A 23 -6.29 -9.39 -5.16
N ASP A 24 -7.24 -8.47 -5.34
CA ASP A 24 -7.29 -7.58 -6.49
C ASP A 24 -6.83 -6.15 -6.15
N GLY A 25 -6.33 -5.92 -4.92
CA GLY A 25 -5.81 -4.63 -4.49
C GLY A 25 -5.17 -4.69 -3.10
N VAL A 26 -4.35 -3.70 -2.78
CA VAL A 26 -3.65 -3.60 -1.49
C VAL A 26 -3.94 -2.26 -0.84
N ILE A 27 -4.37 -2.29 0.42
CA ILE A 27 -4.62 -1.09 1.23
C ILE A 27 -3.38 -0.83 2.10
N MET A 28 -2.73 0.31 1.89
CA MET A 28 -1.63 0.78 2.74
C MET A 28 -2.22 1.47 3.97
N GLY A 29 -2.34 0.72 5.07
CA GLY A 29 -2.99 1.18 6.30
C GLY A 29 -2.13 2.04 7.22
N CYS A 30 -0.84 2.15 6.97
CA CYS A 30 0.10 2.96 7.77
C CYS A 30 1.03 3.75 6.83
N THR A 31 1.42 4.94 7.27
CA THR A 31 2.30 5.86 6.52
C THR A 31 3.73 5.35 6.35
N GLU A 32 4.19 4.45 7.23
CA GLU A 32 5.53 3.88 7.17
C GLU A 32 5.65 2.83 6.07
N ILE A 33 4.56 2.13 5.76
CA ILE A 33 4.54 1.09 4.73
C ILE A 33 4.77 1.73 3.35
N THR A 34 4.23 2.93 3.12
CA THR A 34 4.40 3.66 1.86
C THR A 34 5.83 4.17 1.64
N MET A 35 6.69 4.14 2.66
CA MET A 35 8.12 4.41 2.52
C MET A 35 8.92 3.19 2.03
N LEU A 36 8.34 1.98 2.13
CA LEU A 36 9.01 0.73 1.79
C LEU A 36 8.55 0.17 0.44
N ILE A 37 7.25 0.26 0.15
CA ILE A 37 6.61 -0.28 -1.05
C ILE A 37 5.55 0.68 -1.59
N GLY A 38 5.22 0.56 -2.87
CA GLY A 38 4.21 1.38 -3.52
C GLY A 38 3.64 0.75 -4.80
N GLN A 39 2.93 1.57 -5.58
CA GLN A 39 2.24 1.10 -6.80
C GLN A 39 3.18 0.43 -7.82
N GLY A 40 4.46 0.82 -7.85
CA GLY A 40 5.44 0.26 -8.78
C GLY A 40 5.87 -1.19 -8.47
N ASP A 41 5.55 -1.69 -7.27
CA ASP A 41 5.94 -3.02 -6.84
C ASP A 41 4.91 -4.11 -7.19
N PHE A 42 3.71 -3.71 -7.65
CA PHE A 42 2.58 -4.62 -7.87
C PHE A 42 1.78 -4.28 -9.13
N ASP A 43 1.29 -5.32 -9.81
CA ASP A 43 0.38 -5.19 -10.97
C ASP A 43 -1.08 -4.92 -10.57
N ILE A 44 -1.39 -4.98 -9.27
CA ILE A 44 -2.70 -4.66 -8.71
C ILE A 44 -2.71 -3.23 -8.11
N PRO A 45 -3.88 -2.57 -8.04
CA PRO A 45 -4.00 -1.25 -7.42
C PRO A 45 -3.53 -1.23 -5.96
N VAL A 46 -2.76 -0.20 -5.61
CA VAL A 46 -2.30 0.10 -4.25
C VAL A 46 -2.92 1.40 -3.77
N PHE A 47 -3.56 1.36 -2.61
CA PHE A 47 -4.30 2.48 -2.04
C PHE A 47 -3.59 3.05 -0.81
N ASP A 48 -2.96 4.22 -0.96
CA ASP A 48 -2.50 5.02 0.19
C ASP A 48 -3.71 5.64 0.88
N THR A 49 -4.14 5.03 1.99
CA THR A 49 -5.32 5.46 2.73
C THR A 49 -5.16 6.84 3.35
N THR A 50 -3.94 7.21 3.75
CA THR A 50 -3.68 8.52 4.36
C THR A 50 -3.84 9.61 3.31
N ARG A 51 -3.26 9.41 2.13
CA ARG A 51 -3.42 10.34 1.01
C ARG A 51 -4.88 10.44 0.56
N ILE A 52 -5.55 9.31 0.36
CA ILE A 52 -6.97 9.28 -0.06
C ILE A 52 -7.86 10.00 0.97
N HIS A 53 -7.64 9.77 2.26
CA HIS A 53 -8.39 10.47 3.30
C HIS A 53 -8.11 11.96 3.35
N ALA A 54 -6.85 12.38 3.19
CA ALA A 54 -6.48 13.79 3.16
C ALA A 54 -7.12 14.52 1.97
N GLU A 55 -7.08 13.92 0.77
CA GLU A 55 -7.73 14.45 -0.44
C GLU A 55 -9.25 14.59 -0.22
N ALA A 56 -9.91 13.54 0.26
CA ALA A 56 -11.35 13.58 0.54
C ALA A 56 -11.72 14.65 1.59
N ALA A 57 -10.88 14.86 2.60
CA ALA A 57 -11.11 15.89 3.62
C ALA A 57 -10.98 17.31 3.04
N VAL A 58 -10.03 17.53 2.14
CA VAL A 58 -9.86 18.81 1.42
C VAL A 58 -11.06 19.07 0.51
N ASP A 59 -11.46 18.07 -0.28
CA ASP A 59 -12.63 18.18 -1.17
C ASP A 59 -13.90 18.49 -0.39
N PHE A 60 -14.12 17.82 0.75
CA PHE A 60 -15.24 18.10 1.64
C PHE A 60 -15.22 19.53 2.21
N ALA A 61 -14.05 20.07 2.52
CA ALA A 61 -13.91 21.42 3.08
C ALA A 61 -14.10 22.54 2.05
N LEU A 62 -13.95 22.25 0.75
CA LEU A 62 -14.04 23.21 -0.34
C LEU A 62 -15.35 23.14 -1.14
N ALA A 63 -16.23 22.17 -0.83
CA ALA A 63 -17.55 21.99 -1.43
C ALA A 63 -18.60 22.98 -0.89
#